data_AF-A0A183DNL2-F1
#
_entry.id   AF-A0A183DNL2-F1
#
_cell.length_a   1.000
_cell.length_b   1.000
_cell.length_c   1.000
_cell.angle_alpha   90.00
_cell.angle_beta   90.00
_cell.angle_gamma   90.00
#
_symmetry.space_group_name_H-M   'P 1'
#
loop_
_entity.id
_entity.type
_entity.pdbx_description
1 polymer ?
#
loop_
_entity_poly.entity_id
_entity_poly.type
_entity_poly.pdbx_seq_one_letter_code
_entity_poly.pdbx_strand_id
1 'polypeptide(L)'
;MSFTAKLLVERSAVPSRSSVKENEYFCHTFVRQDGLSGVCITDDEYPGRVAFTMLRRVLDEFTAKVLPVQWAQIKTEKDCTYAGLPELLAKWQNPRDADAMTRVQEEVEETKVVLHNTIQSVLERGEKLDDLVAASEGLSNQSKLFYTQARKMNKCCSWT
;
A
#
# COMPACT_ATOMS: atom_id res chain seq x y z
N MET A 1 2.60 1.03 10.14
CA MET A 1 2.50 0.84 8.68
C MET A 1 1.04 0.84 8.18
N SER A 2 0.07 0.36 8.97
CA SER A 2 -1.37 0.41 8.63
C SER A 2 -1.91 1.82 8.33
N PHE A 3 -1.41 2.84 9.04
CA PHE A 3 -1.80 4.24 8.82
C PHE A 3 -1.54 4.73 7.38
N THR A 4 -0.34 4.47 6.85
CA THR A 4 0.02 4.90 5.49
C THR A 4 -0.86 4.21 4.44
N ALA A 5 -1.07 2.89 4.58
CA ALA A 5 -1.94 2.14 3.68
C ALA A 5 -3.38 2.68 3.70
N LYS A 6 -3.93 2.93 4.89
CA LYS A 6 -5.27 3.51 5.05
C LYS A 6 -5.39 4.89 4.40
N LEU A 7 -4.44 5.79 4.70
CA LEU A 7 -4.42 7.14 4.14
C LEU A 7 -4.37 7.12 2.61
N LEU A 8 -3.54 6.26 2.01
CA LEU A 8 -3.42 6.18 0.56
C LEU A 8 -4.69 5.65 -0.11
N VAL A 9 -5.35 4.66 0.49
CA VAL A 9 -6.63 4.14 -0.02
C VAL A 9 -7.72 5.20 0.09
N GLU A 10 -7.83 5.92 1.22
CA GLU A 10 -8.83 6.98 1.43
C GLU A 10 -8.67 8.16 0.46
N ARG A 11 -7.45 8.42 0.00
CA ARG A 11 -7.14 9.51 -0.95
C ARG A 11 -7.12 9.07 -2.41
N SER A 12 -7.26 7.77 -2.68
CA SER A 12 -7.26 7.22 -4.04
C SER A 12 -8.66 7.24 -4.64
N ALA A 13 -8.75 7.54 -5.94
CA ALA A 13 -10.02 7.45 -6.67
C ALA A 13 -10.44 5.98 -6.91
N VAL A 14 -11.73 5.72 -7.08
CA VAL A 14 -12.25 4.38 -7.40
C VAL A 14 -12.68 4.34 -8.87
N PRO A 15 -12.17 3.41 -9.71
CA PRO A 15 -10.98 2.58 -9.53
C PRO A 15 -9.68 3.36 -9.81
N SER A 16 -8.58 3.00 -9.15
CA SER A 16 -7.26 3.58 -9.45
C SER A 16 -6.10 2.64 -9.10
N ARG A 17 -4.97 2.89 -9.77
CA ARG A 17 -3.66 2.29 -9.50
C ARG A 17 -2.68 3.41 -9.24
N SER A 18 -2.09 3.44 -8.05
CA SER A 18 -1.15 4.48 -7.66
C SER A 18 0.10 3.87 -7.02
N SER A 19 1.24 4.52 -7.21
CA SER A 19 2.49 4.18 -6.55
C SER A 19 3.02 5.43 -5.88
N VAL A 20 3.36 5.33 -4.60
CA VAL A 20 3.90 6.44 -3.83
C VAL A 20 5.31 6.08 -3.40
N LYS A 21 6.30 6.81 -3.89
CA LYS A 21 7.68 6.70 -3.43
C LYS A 21 7.81 7.46 -2.11
N GLU A 22 8.47 6.86 -1.13
CA GLU A 22 8.86 7.50 0.12
C GLU A 22 10.25 7.02 0.50
N ASN A 23 11.27 7.84 0.25
CA ASN A 23 12.68 7.47 0.34
C ASN A 23 13.03 6.25 -0.55
N GLU A 24 13.51 5.17 0.05
CA GLU A 24 13.90 3.91 -0.61
C GLU A 24 12.75 2.91 -0.74
N TYR A 25 11.54 3.29 -0.33
CA TYR A 25 10.36 2.41 -0.38
C TYR A 25 9.33 2.90 -1.39
N PHE A 26 8.64 1.94 -2.00
CA PHE A 26 7.44 2.16 -2.81
C PHE A 26 6.21 1.60 -2.12
N CYS A 27 5.14 2.37 -2.13
CA CYS A 27 3.83 1.93 -1.71
C CYS A 27 2.91 1.84 -2.93
N HIS A 28 2.65 0.63 -3.40
CA HIS A 28 1.75 0.34 -4.50
C HIS A 28 0.34 0.13 -3.97
N THR A 29 -0.60 0.95 -4.43
CA THR A 29 -2.02 0.87 -4.05
C THR A 29 -2.85 0.53 -5.27
N PHE A 30 -3.71 -0.48 -5.13
CA PHE A 30 -4.66 -0.88 -6.15
C PHE A 30 -6.07 -0.87 -5.58
N VAL A 31 -6.91 0.03 -6.08
CA VAL A 31 -8.31 0.19 -5.70
C VAL A 31 -9.18 -0.30 -6.85
N ARG A 32 -9.96 -1.36 -6.61
CA ARG A 32 -10.89 -1.93 -7.58
C ARG A 32 -12.21 -1.16 -7.58
N GLN A 33 -12.98 -1.32 -8.66
CA GLN A 33 -14.29 -0.68 -8.83
C GLN A 33 -15.33 -1.12 -7.79
N ASP A 34 -15.18 -2.32 -7.22
CA ASP A 34 -16.03 -2.86 -6.15
C ASP A 34 -15.68 -2.27 -4.76
N GLY A 35 -14.71 -1.36 -4.67
CA GLY A 35 -14.26 -0.74 -3.43
C GLY A 35 -13.22 -1.57 -2.67
N LEU A 36 -12.91 -2.79 -3.13
CA LEU A 36 -11.87 -3.60 -2.52
C LEU A 36 -10.49 -3.05 -2.91
N SER A 37 -9.65 -2.82 -1.91
CA SER A 37 -8.35 -2.18 -2.09
C SER A 37 -7.23 -3.03 -1.53
N GLY A 38 -6.12 -3.11 -2.26
CA GLY A 38 -4.89 -3.77 -1.83
C GLY A 38 -3.73 -2.79 -1.82
N VAL A 39 -2.88 -2.89 -0.79
CA VAL A 39 -1.67 -2.07 -0.64
C VAL A 39 -0.48 -2.98 -0.43
N CYS A 40 0.58 -2.79 -1.21
CA CYS A 40 1.85 -3.50 -1.11
C CYS A 40 2.97 -2.48 -0.90
N ILE A 41 3.86 -2.75 0.06
CA ILE A 41 5.04 -1.92 0.32
C ILE A 41 6.27 -2.74 -0.08
N THR A 42 7.10 -2.18 -0.93
CA THR A 42 8.33 -2.79 -1.43
C THR A 42 9.50 -1.82 -1.31
N ASP A 43 10.72 -2.32 -1.50
CA ASP A 43 11.88 -1.48 -1.79
C ASP A 43 11.82 -0.96 -3.26
N ASP A 44 12.73 -0.03 -3.59
CA ASP A 44 12.93 0.51 -4.95
C ASP A 44 13.47 -0.55 -5.94
N GLU A 45 14.09 -1.62 -5.43
CA GLU A 45 14.64 -2.69 -6.25
C GLU A 45 13.55 -3.65 -6.77
N TYR A 46 12.45 -3.80 -6.03
CA TYR A 46 11.35 -4.66 -6.41
C TYR A 46 10.57 -4.09 -7.61
N PRO A 47 10.38 -4.87 -8.69
CA PRO A 47 9.67 -4.37 -9.86
C PRO A 47 8.20 -4.07 -9.56
N GLY A 48 7.77 -2.81 -9.74
CA GLY A 48 6.39 -2.39 -9.51
C GLY A 48 5.35 -3.20 -10.31
N ARG A 49 5.69 -3.68 -11.51
CA ARG A 49 4.84 -4.59 -12.31
C ARG A 49 4.48 -5.86 -11.53
N VAL A 50 5.48 -6.48 -10.89
CA VAL A 50 5.30 -7.71 -10.12
C VAL A 50 4.46 -7.41 -8.88
N ALA A 51 4.65 -6.27 -8.24
CA ALA A 51 3.85 -5.85 -7.09
C ALA A 51 2.35 -5.68 -7.43
N PHE A 52 2.02 -5.02 -8.54
CA PHE A 52 0.63 -4.89 -8.98
C PHE A 52 0.00 -6.23 -9.38
N THR A 53 0.79 -7.12 -9.97
CA THR A 53 0.34 -8.47 -10.34
C THR A 53 0.02 -9.28 -9.07
N MET A 54 0.89 -9.21 -8.06
CA MET A 54 0.66 -9.80 -6.75
C MET A 54 -0.62 -9.25 -6.12
N LEU A 55 -0.80 -7.93 -6.10
CA LEU A 55 -2.00 -7.28 -5.56
C LEU A 55 -3.27 -7.77 -6.24
N ARG A 56 -3.29 -7.84 -7.57
CA ARG A 56 -4.45 -8.37 -8.31
C ARG A 56 -4.76 -9.80 -7.89
N ARG A 57 -3.73 -10.66 -7.80
CA ARG A 57 -3.91 -12.06 -7.41
C ARG A 57 -4.46 -12.21 -5.99
N VAL A 58 -3.93 -11.44 -5.04
CA VAL A 58 -4.40 -11.42 -3.65
C VAL A 58 -5.86 -11.01 -3.60
N LEU A 59 -6.24 -9.95 -4.32
CA LEU A 59 -7.62 -9.46 -4.35
C LEU A 59 -8.58 -10.50 -4.97
N ASP A 60 -8.18 -11.15 -6.06
CA ASP A 60 -8.98 -12.20 -6.70
C ASP A 60 -9.17 -13.40 -5.78
N GLU A 61 -8.09 -13.89 -5.14
CA GLU A 61 -8.19 -14.99 -4.17
C GLU A 61 -8.97 -14.61 -2.91
N PHE A 62 -8.90 -13.35 -2.49
CA PHE A 62 -9.71 -12.82 -1.40
C PHE A 62 -11.19 -12.84 -1.76
N THR A 63 -11.57 -12.30 -2.93
CA THR A 63 -12.98 -12.31 -3.38
C THR A 63 -13.56 -13.71 -3.58
N ALA A 64 -12.71 -14.69 -3.91
CA ALA A 64 -13.12 -16.09 -4.02
C ALA A 64 -13.44 -16.74 -2.67
N LYS A 65 -12.77 -16.33 -1.58
CA LYS A 65 -12.96 -16.90 -0.24
C LYS A 65 -13.90 -16.08 0.64
N VAL A 66 -13.86 -14.75 0.51
CA VAL A 66 -14.63 -13.80 1.31
C VAL A 66 -15.57 -13.03 0.39
N LEU A 67 -16.86 -13.33 0.50
CA LEU A 67 -17.88 -12.74 -0.36
C LEU A 67 -18.05 -11.24 -0.06
N PRO A 68 -18.42 -10.40 -1.06
CA PRO A 68 -18.61 -8.96 -0.90
C PRO A 68 -19.54 -8.55 0.25
N VAL A 69 -20.57 -9.36 0.51
CA VAL A 69 -21.54 -9.14 1.60
C VAL A 69 -20.87 -9.18 2.99
N GLN A 70 -19.76 -9.91 3.13
CA GLN A 70 -19.04 -10.05 4.39
C GLN A 70 -18.07 -8.89 4.65
N TRP A 71 -17.67 -8.13 3.63
CA TRP A 71 -16.64 -7.08 3.78
C TRP A 71 -17.04 -6.02 4.81
N ALA A 72 -18.30 -5.57 4.79
CA ALA A 72 -18.81 -4.58 5.74
C ALA A 72 -18.91 -5.10 7.20
N GLN A 73 -18.89 -6.42 7.40
CA GLN A 73 -18.97 -7.05 8.72
C GLN A 73 -17.59 -7.22 9.35
N ILE A 74 -16.52 -7.20 8.55
CA ILE A 74 -15.14 -7.34 9.01
C ILE A 74 -14.67 -5.99 9.53
N LYS A 75 -14.71 -5.81 10.86
CA LYS A 75 -14.22 -4.59 11.53
C LYS A 75 -12.81 -4.74 12.06
N THR A 76 -12.41 -5.97 12.39
CA THR A 76 -11.11 -6.28 12.97
C THR A 76 -10.41 -7.35 12.14
N GLU A 77 -9.08 -7.37 12.16
CA GLU A 77 -8.26 -8.41 11.50
C GLU A 77 -8.67 -9.84 11.92
N LYS A 78 -9.15 -10.00 13.17
CA LYS A 78 -9.61 -11.28 13.72
C LYS A 78 -10.91 -11.80 13.09
N ASP A 79 -11.70 -10.91 12.50
CA ASP A 79 -12.97 -11.25 11.86
C ASP A 79 -12.75 -11.73 10.40
N CYS A 80 -11.55 -11.54 9.87
CA CYS A 80 -11.17 -11.95 8.53
C CYS A 80 -10.69 -13.41 8.53
N THR A 81 -11.39 -14.27 7.80
CA THR A 81 -11.06 -15.71 7.68
C THR A 81 -9.96 -16.00 6.64
N TYR A 82 -9.43 -14.97 5.98
CA TYR A 82 -8.45 -15.14 4.92
C TYR A 82 -7.03 -15.36 5.47
N ALA A 83 -6.56 -16.61 5.44
CA ALA A 83 -5.22 -17.00 5.89
C ALA A 83 -4.15 -17.10 4.77
N GLY A 84 -4.50 -16.78 3.51
CA GLY A 84 -3.60 -16.98 2.36
C GLY A 84 -2.54 -15.89 2.15
N LEU A 85 -2.66 -14.77 2.85
CA LEU A 85 -1.79 -13.59 2.68
C LEU A 85 -0.31 -13.90 2.96
N PRO A 86 0.07 -14.55 4.08
CA PRO A 86 1.47 -14.85 4.39
C PRO A 86 2.13 -15.78 3.38
N GLU A 87 1.40 -16.80 2.90
CA GLU A 87 1.90 -17.75 1.92
C GLU A 87 2.15 -17.10 0.56
N LEU A 88 1.20 -16.26 0.11
CA LEU A 88 1.38 -15.45 -1.10
C LEU A 88 2.55 -14.48 -0.94
N LEU A 89 2.67 -13.79 0.19
CA LEU A 89 3.77 -12.87 0.41
C LEU A 89 5.13 -13.57 0.33
N ALA A 90 5.25 -14.76 0.90
CA ALA A 90 6.48 -15.56 0.84
C ALA A 90 6.81 -16.01 -0.58
N LYS A 91 5.81 -16.47 -1.34
CA LYS A 91 5.99 -16.90 -2.74
C LYS A 91 6.43 -15.76 -3.65
N TRP A 92 5.95 -14.55 -3.41
CA TRP A 92 6.23 -13.38 -4.23
C TRP A 92 7.46 -12.57 -3.77
N GLN A 93 8.23 -13.07 -2.79
CA GLN A 93 9.50 -12.43 -2.41
C GLN A 93 10.53 -12.45 -3.55
N ASN A 94 10.55 -13.51 -4.37
CA ASN A 94 11.44 -13.60 -5.53
C ASN A 94 10.70 -13.18 -6.81
N PRO A 95 11.02 -12.00 -7.39
CA PRO A 95 10.35 -11.53 -8.59
C PRO A 95 10.51 -12.49 -9.78
N ARG A 96 11.62 -13.25 -9.86
CA ARG A 96 11.90 -14.15 -10.99
C ARG A 96 10.93 -15.33 -11.06
N ASP A 97 10.55 -15.87 -9.91
CA ASP A 97 9.60 -16.99 -9.83
C ASP A 97 8.16 -16.52 -10.10
N ALA A 98 7.88 -15.26 -9.78
CA ALA A 98 6.62 -14.59 -10.09
C ALA A 98 6.52 -14.14 -11.56
N ASP A 99 7.64 -13.79 -12.20
CA ASP A 99 7.68 -13.20 -13.54
C ASP A 99 7.21 -14.17 -14.64
N ALA A 100 7.49 -15.47 -14.50
CA ALA A 100 7.00 -16.48 -15.43
C ALA A 100 5.46 -16.54 -15.48
N MET A 101 4.80 -16.28 -14.35
CA MET A 101 3.34 -16.19 -14.25
C MET A 101 2.81 -14.82 -14.72
N THR A 102 3.65 -13.78 -14.63
CA THR A 102 3.33 -12.39 -14.99
C THR A 102 3.41 -12.15 -16.50
N ARG A 103 4.37 -12.75 -17.22
CA ARG A 103 4.50 -12.63 -18.70
C ARG A 103 3.25 -13.06 -19.47
N VAL A 104 2.49 -14.04 -18.97
CA VAL A 104 1.24 -14.49 -19.60
C VAL A 104 0.10 -13.49 -19.40
N GLN A 105 0.20 -12.64 -18.36
CA GLN A 105 -0.78 -11.60 -18.03
C GLN A 105 -0.43 -10.24 -18.65
N GLU A 106 0.75 -10.10 -19.27
CA GLU A 106 1.23 -8.86 -19.92
C GLU A 106 0.36 -8.40 -21.10
N GLU A 107 -0.37 -9.30 -21.78
CA GLU A 107 -1.18 -8.92 -22.94
C GLU A 107 -2.45 -8.12 -22.60
N VAL A 108 -2.81 -7.95 -21.31
CA VAL A 108 -4.17 -7.47 -20.94
C VAL A 108 -4.21 -6.12 -20.21
N GLU A 109 -3.14 -5.59 -19.62
CA GLU A 109 -3.25 -4.39 -18.77
C GLU A 109 -2.11 -3.37 -18.91
N GLU A 110 -2.12 -2.61 -20.00
CA GLU A 110 -1.45 -1.31 -20.06
C GLU A 110 -2.27 -0.29 -19.24
N THR A 111 -2.21 -0.39 -17.92
CA THR A 111 -2.99 0.49 -17.05
C THR A 111 -2.10 1.59 -16.52
N LYS A 112 -2.52 2.85 -16.74
CA LYS A 112 -1.80 4.02 -16.24
C LYS A 112 -1.73 3.97 -14.72
N VAL A 113 -0.53 3.72 -14.20
CA VAL A 113 -0.21 3.84 -12.77
C VAL A 113 0.13 5.29 -12.49
N VAL A 114 -0.57 5.91 -11.54
CA VAL A 114 -0.26 7.28 -11.09
C VAL A 114 0.93 7.22 -10.13
N LEU A 115 2.04 7.87 -10.48
CA LEU A 115 3.23 7.93 -9.64
C LEU A 115 3.28 9.22 -8.82
N HIS A 116 3.43 9.06 -7.51
CA HIS A 116 3.61 10.12 -6.54
C HIS A 116 5.03 10.01 -5.96
N ASN A 117 5.79 11.12 -5.97
CA ASN A 117 7.19 11.10 -5.53
C ASN A 117 7.37 11.11 -4.00
N THR A 118 6.35 11.58 -3.28
CA THR A 118 6.31 11.64 -1.81
C THR A 118 4.89 11.43 -1.32
N ILE A 119 4.71 10.94 -0.09
CA ILE A 119 3.40 10.85 0.57
C ILE A 119 2.72 12.23 0.62
N GLN A 120 3.51 13.31 0.74
CA GLN A 120 2.99 14.67 0.78
C GLN A 120 2.27 15.08 -0.51
N SER A 121 2.61 14.49 -1.66
CA SER A 121 1.93 14.77 -2.93
C SER A 121 0.52 14.17 -3.02
N VAL A 122 0.15 13.29 -2.09
CA VAL A 122 -1.19 12.71 -1.96
C VAL A 122 -2.07 13.53 -1.00
N LEU A 123 -1.48 14.47 -0.25
CA LEU A 123 -2.19 15.33 0.71
C LEU A 123 -2.82 16.56 0.03
N GLU A 124 -3.87 17.09 0.65
CA GLU A 124 -4.49 18.33 0.18
C GLU A 124 -3.64 19.56 0.49
N ARG A 125 -3.89 20.65 -0.25
CA ARG A 125 -3.16 21.90 -0.07
C ARG A 125 -3.41 22.45 1.34
N GLY A 126 -2.35 22.48 2.15
CA GLY A 126 -2.39 22.99 3.53
C GLY A 126 -2.44 21.91 4.60
N GLU A 127 -2.63 20.65 4.23
CA GLU A 127 -2.52 19.52 5.16
C GLU A 127 -1.05 19.16 5.41
N LYS A 128 -0.71 18.86 6.67
CA LYS A 128 0.61 18.36 7.06
C LYS A 128 0.50 16.92 7.53
N LEU A 129 1.41 16.08 7.03
CA LEU A 129 1.51 14.69 7.47
C LEU A 129 1.68 14.57 9.00
N ASP A 130 2.38 15.52 9.62
CA ASP A 130 2.60 15.53 11.07
C ASP A 130 1.30 15.67 11.87
N ASP A 131 0.35 16.48 11.37
CA ASP A 131 -0.95 16.69 12.02
C ASP A 131 -1.80 15.42 11.92
N LEU A 132 -1.75 14.75 10.76
CA LEU A 132 -2.44 13.47 10.55
C LEU A 132 -1.86 12.35 11.42
N VAL A 133 -0.52 12.28 11.57
CA VAL A 133 0.13 11.32 12.47
C VAL A 133 -0.21 11.59 13.93
N ALA A 134 -0.26 12.86 14.35
CA ALA A 134 -0.65 13.24 15.70
C ALA A 134 -2.11 12.86 16.00
N ALA A 135 -3.02 13.13 15.07
CA ALA A 135 -4.45 12.84 15.19
C ALA A 135 -4.79 11.34 15.05
N SER A 136 -3.94 10.54 14.42
CA SER A 136 -4.20 9.12 14.18
C SER A 136 -4.31 8.31 15.47
N GLU A 137 -5.47 7.68 15.71
CA GLU A 137 -5.67 6.72 16.81
C GLU A 137 -5.04 5.34 16.50
N GLY A 138 -4.73 5.06 15.23
CA GLY A 138 -4.16 3.79 14.77
C GLY A 138 -2.64 3.65 14.96
N LEU A 139 -1.97 4.67 15.49
CA LEU A 139 -0.55 4.64 15.81
C LEU A 139 -0.36 4.70 17.33
N SER A 140 0.38 3.73 17.88
CA SER A 140 0.76 3.76 19.30
C SER A 140 1.60 5.00 19.61
N ASN A 141 1.53 5.50 20.85
CA ASN A 141 2.32 6.66 21.28
C ASN A 141 3.82 6.47 21.04
N GLN A 142 4.33 5.24 21.18
CA GLN A 142 5.72 4.89 20.85
C GLN A 142 6.03 5.06 19.36
N SER A 143 5.11 4.68 18.48
CA SER A 143 5.26 4.86 17.03
C SER A 143 5.25 6.33 16.62
N LYS A 144 4.40 7.15 17.27
CA LYS A 144 4.39 8.61 17.07
C LYS A 144 5.70 9.27 17.52
N LEU A 145 6.22 8.84 18.67
CA LEU A 145 7.53 9.29 19.16
C LEU A 145 8.67 8.87 18.22
N PHE A 146 8.66 7.63 17.73
CA PHE A 146 9.67 7.16 16.76
C PHE A 146 9.65 7.99 15.48
N TYR A 147 8.47 8.26 14.91
CA TYR A 147 8.32 9.11 13.73
C TYR A 147 8.89 10.52 13.95
N THR A 148 8.55 11.17 15.07
CA THR A 148 9.07 12.51 15.37
C THR A 148 10.58 12.53 15.63
N GLN A 149 11.13 11.50 16.29
CA GLN A 149 12.57 11.37 16.52
C GLN A 149 13.34 11.11 15.22
N ALA A 150 12.87 10.20 14.36
CA ALA A 150 13.48 9.92 13.07
C ALA A 150 13.56 11.19 12.19
N ARG A 151 12.48 11.99 12.16
CA ARG A 151 12.49 13.29 11.44
C ARG A 151 13.46 14.30 12.04
N LYS A 152 13.65 14.33 13.36
CA LYS A 152 14.64 15.20 14.01
C LYS A 152 16.06 14.74 13.69
N MET A 153 16.31 13.43 13.64
CA MET A 153 17.61 12.85 13.31
C MET A 153 18.02 13.14 11.86
N ASN A 154 17.05 13.11 10.94
CA ASN A 154 17.27 13.41 9.51
C ASN A 154 17.30 14.91 9.19
N LYS A 155 17.16 15.80 10.19
CA LYS A 155 17.25 17.25 10.04
C LYS A 155 18.68 17.79 10.20
N CYS A 156 19.69 16.93 10.27
CA CYS A 156 21.06 17.37 10.47
C CYS A 156 21.55 18.16 9.23
N CYS A 157 21.95 19.41 9.48
CA CYS A 157 22.61 20.33 8.55
C CYS A 157 21.76 20.92 7.40
N SER A 158 20.92 21.91 7.73
CA SER A 158 20.80 23.09 6.87
C SER A 158 22.04 23.97 7.10
N TRP A 159 23.10 23.80 6.31
CA TRP A 159 24.20 24.75 6.31
C TRP A 159 23.70 26.09 5.76
N THR A 160 23.90 27.14 6.56
CA THR A 160 24.21 28.47 6.04
C THR A 160 25.73 28.56 5.98
#